data_AF-A0A2P1PA90-F1
#
_entry.id   AF-A0A2P1PA90-F1
#
_cell.length_a   1.000
_cell.length_b   1.000
_cell.length_c   1.000
_cell.angle_alpha   90.00
_cell.angle_beta   90.00
_cell.angle_gamma   90.00
#
_symmetry.space_group_name_H-M   'P 1'
#
loop_
_entity.id
_entity.type
_entity.pdbx_description
1 polymer ?
#
loop_
_entity_poly.entity_id
_entity_poly.type
_entity_poly.pdbx_seq_one_letter_code
_entity_poly.pdbx_strand_id
1 'polypeptide(L)' 'MLGFKSFDSAEVNITGIENVRMIQKNQIIGSDNNISTFENFAMLMAA' A
#
# COMPACT_ATOMS: atom_id res chain seq x y z
N MET A 1 -16.73 5.15 -13.30
CA MET A 1 -16.39 4.89 -11.89
C MET A 1 -15.83 3.48 -11.82
N LEU A 2 -14.68 3.25 -11.16
CA LEU A 2 -13.93 1.97 -11.13
C LEU A 2 -14.67 0.81 -10.42
N GLY A 3 -16.00 0.85 -10.30
CA GLY A 3 -16.82 -0.20 -9.68
C GLY A 3 -16.80 -0.24 -8.16
N PHE A 4 -16.28 0.79 -7.48
CA PHE A 4 -16.24 0.82 -6.01
C PHE A 4 -17.64 0.93 -5.39
N LYS A 5 -17.83 0.25 -4.25
CA LYS A 5 -19.10 0.19 -3.52
C LYS A 5 -19.50 1.54 -2.90
N SER A 6 -18.53 2.37 -2.53
CA SER A 6 -18.70 3.72 -1.98
C SER A 6 -17.44 4.56 -2.24
N PHE A 7 -17.51 5.86 -1.97
CA PHE A 7 -16.34 6.75 -2.03
C PHE A 7 -15.27 6.35 -1.01
N ASP A 8 -15.66 6.07 0.23
CA ASP A 8 -14.73 5.60 1.27
C ASP A 8 -14.02 4.31 0.83
N SER A 9 -14.75 3.38 0.20
CA SER A 9 -14.16 2.15 -0.34
C SER A 9 -13.19 2.44 -1.49
N ALA A 10 -13.46 3.43 -2.32
CA ALA A 10 -12.53 3.87 -3.36
C ALA A 10 -11.25 4.45 -2.75
N GLU A 11 -11.39 5.32 -1.75
CA GLU A 11 -10.28 5.99 -1.09
C GLU A 11 -9.32 4.99 -0.42
N VAL A 12 -9.86 4.05 0.36
CA VAL A 12 -9.06 3.01 1.04
C VAL A 12 -8.32 2.15 0.02
N ASN A 13 -8.99 1.72 -1.05
CA ASN A 13 -8.36 0.88 -2.07
C ASN A 13 -7.26 1.61 -2.84
N ILE A 14 -7.52 2.84 -3.29
CA ILE A 14 -6.55 3.64 -4.04
C ILE A 14 -5.33 3.96 -3.16
N THR A 15 -5.55 4.30 -1.90
CA THR A 15 -4.47 4.56 -0.94
C THR A 15 -3.62 3.30 -0.72
N GLY A 16 -4.24 2.13 -0.55
CA GLY A 16 -3.53 0.86 -0.43
C GLY A 16 -2.67 0.54 -1.66
N ILE A 17 -3.21 0.75 -2.87
CA ILE A 17 -2.48 0.56 -4.14
C ILE A 17 -1.27 1.50 -4.22
N GLU A 18 -1.44 2.77 -3.87
CA GLU A 18 -0.35 3.75 -3.92
C GLU A 18 0.74 3.41 -2.88
N ASN A 19 0.37 2.94 -1.69
CA ASN A 19 1.33 2.48 -0.68
C ASN A 19 2.18 1.31 -1.20
N VAL A 20 1.54 0.29 -1.77
CA VAL A 20 2.25 -0.84 -2.40
C VAL A 20 3.21 -0.35 -3.48
N ARG A 21 2.78 0.62 -4.31
CA ARG A 21 3.61 1.19 -5.37
C ARG A 21 4.81 1.96 -4.82
N MET A 22 4.63 2.74 -3.76
CA MET A 22 5.73 3.46 -3.11
C MET A 22 6.75 2.50 -2.50
N ILE A 23 6.31 1.39 -1.89
CA ILE A 23 7.19 0.33 -1.38
C ILE A 23 8.00 -0.27 -2.53
N GLN A 24 7.35 -0.67 -3.63
CA GLN A 24 8.05 -1.25 -4.80
C GLN A 24 9.09 -0.32 -5.43
N LYS A 25 8.90 0.99 -5.29
CA LYS A 25 9.84 2.01 -5.79
C LYS A 25 10.91 2.40 -4.77
N ASN A 26 10.95 1.77 -3.59
CA ASN A 26 11.84 2.13 -2.48
C ASN A 26 11.70 3.60 -2.05
N GLN A 27 10.47 4.13 -2.09
CA GLN A 27 10.15 5.52 -1.75
C GLN A 27 9.72 5.69 -0.30
N ILE A 28 9.66 4.61 0.49
CA ILE A 28 9.27 4.64 1.90
C ILE A 28 10.48 4.32 2.77
N ILE A 29 10.73 5.15 3.78
CA ILE A 29 11.76 4.89 4.80
C ILE A 29 11.28 3.75 5.70
N GLY A 30 12.12 2.73 5.91
CA GLY A 30 11.80 1.57 6.75
C GLY A 30 11.31 0.34 5.98
N SER A 31 11.22 0.40 4.64
CA SER A 31 11.04 -0.82 3.82
C SER A 31 12.35 -1.58 3.67
N ASP A 32 12.30 -2.91 3.76
CA ASP A 32 13.42 -3.82 3.51
C ASP A 32 13.30 -4.46 2.11
N ASN A 33 14.36 -4.34 1.31
CA ASN A 33 14.41 -4.87 -0.04
C ASN A 33 14.61 -6.39 -0.09
N ASN A 34 14.90 -7.03 1.05
CA ASN A 34 15.09 -8.47 1.16
C ASN A 34 13.82 -9.25 1.49
N ILE A 35 12.73 -8.55 1.81
CA ILE A 35 11.42 -9.15 2.10
C ILE A 35 10.41 -8.76 1.02
N SER A 36 9.31 -9.49 0.94
CA SER A 36 8.28 -9.21 -0.05
C SER A 36 7.64 -7.83 0.17
N THR A 37 7.10 -7.24 -0.90
CA THR A 37 6.29 -6.02 -0.81
C THR A 37 5.10 -6.20 0.14
N PHE A 38 4.54 -7.41 0.21
CA PHE A 38 3.44 -7.72 1.13
C PHE A 38 3.89 -7.65 2.59
N GLU A 39 5.04 -8.25 2.94
CA GLU A 39 5.57 -8.19 4.31
C GLU A 39 5.91 -6.76 4.71
N ASN A 40 6.55 -6.00 3.81
CA ASN A 40 6.78 -4.56 4.00
C ASN A 40 5.47 -3.81 4.26
N PHE A 41 4.44 -4.06 3.44
CA PHE A 41 3.14 -3.43 3.60
C PHE A 41 2.50 -3.79 4.94
N ALA A 42 2.51 -5.07 5.33
CA ALA A 42 1.95 -5.51 6.60
C ALA A 42 2.67 -4.88 7.79
N MET A 43 4.00 -4.81 7.76
CA MET A 43 4.79 -4.19 8.83
C MET A 43 4.54 -2.68 8.96
N LEU A 44 4.45 -1.98 7.82
CA LEU A 44 4.27 -0.52 7.81
C LEU A 44 2.84 -0.08 8.12
N MET A 45 1.84 -0.92 7.82
CA MET A 45 0.42 -0.60 7.99
C MET A 45 -0.21 -1.18 9.27
N ALA A 46 0.50 -2.05 10.00
CA ALA A 46 0.04 -2.61 11.29
C ALA A 46 0.34 -1.71 12.51
N ALA A 47 0.65 -0.43 12.29
CA ALA A 47 0.85 0.57 13.34
C ALA A 47 -0.46 1.05 13.96
#